data_AF-A0A5R9FZI9-F1
#
_entry.id   AF-A0A5R9FZI9-F1
#
_cell.length_a   1.000
_cell.length_b   1.000
_cell.length_c   1.000
_cell.angle_alpha   90.00
_cell.angle_beta   90.00
_cell.angle_gamma   90.00
#
_symmetry.space_group_name_H-M   'P 1'
#
loop_
_entity.id
_entity.type
_entity.pdbx_description
1 polymer ?
#
loop_
_entity_poly.entity_id
_entity_poly.type
_entity_poly.pdbx_seq_one_letter_code
_entity_poly.pdbx_strand_id
1 'polypeptide(L)'
;MVHRPTMDEVRPVADAFLTASADEASPEDAVALALRLGGGTREGQAHVNLMLVHLFADILERECPTQWRTLWGVPDVAKINALAEEPDPVERYARQKANAGRPVSTADVKARVTNAVNADVLARKFLQVRRQQPERLGEFSAAAEGATGIMVDLVWGALWIACGKVRERAGKPTTD
;
A
#
# COMPACT_ATOMS: atom_id res chain seq x y z
N MET A 1 20.91 22.16 1.06
CA MET A 1 20.07 21.50 0.06
C MET A 1 19.53 20.22 0.69
N VAL A 2 18.22 20.05 0.74
CA VAL A 2 17.61 18.78 1.20
C VAL A 2 17.79 17.77 0.06
N HIS A 3 18.45 16.64 0.32
CA HIS A 3 18.56 15.54 -0.64
C HIS A 3 17.15 15.02 -0.95
N ARG A 4 16.76 15.01 -2.22
CA ARG A 4 15.51 14.39 -2.66
C ARG A 4 15.84 13.03 -3.26
N PRO A 5 15.37 11.92 -2.66
CA PRO A 5 15.68 10.60 -3.18
C PRO A 5 15.09 10.39 -4.58
N THR A 6 15.77 9.57 -5.36
CA THR A 6 15.44 9.14 -6.73
C THR A 6 14.70 7.80 -6.73
N MET A 7 14.00 7.47 -7.83
CA MET A 7 13.21 6.22 -7.92
C MET A 7 14.09 4.98 -7.71
N ASP A 8 15.34 5.05 -8.16
CA ASP A 8 16.31 3.95 -8.01
C ASP A 8 16.78 3.80 -6.55
N GLU A 9 16.87 4.90 -5.80
CA GLU A 9 17.15 4.84 -4.35
C GLU A 9 15.97 4.29 -3.53
N VAL A 10 14.72 4.53 -3.98
CA VAL A 10 13.51 4.05 -3.27
C VAL A 10 13.14 2.62 -3.67
N ARG A 11 13.53 2.14 -4.86
CA ARG A 11 13.21 0.77 -5.33
C ARG A 11 13.62 -0.34 -4.35
N PRO A 12 14.83 -0.35 -3.76
CA PRO A 12 15.21 -1.34 -2.76
C PRO A 12 14.29 -1.35 -1.52
N VAL A 13 13.67 -0.21 -1.17
CA VAL A 13 12.68 -0.14 -0.08
C VAL A 13 11.43 -0.94 -0.44
N ALA A 14 10.91 -0.75 -1.66
CA ALA A 14 9.74 -1.48 -2.13
C ALA A 14 10.00 -2.99 -2.20
N ASP A 15 11.18 -3.38 -2.66
CA ASP A 15 11.59 -4.79 -2.70
C ASP A 15 11.73 -5.39 -1.30
N ALA A 16 12.29 -4.64 -0.34
CA ALA A 16 12.38 -5.07 1.06
C ALA A 16 10.99 -5.25 1.70
N PHE A 17 10.04 -4.35 1.44
CA PHE A 17 8.65 -4.50 1.87
C PHE A 17 8.00 -5.78 1.32
N LEU A 18 8.19 -6.09 0.04
CA LEU A 18 7.61 -7.27 -0.59
C LEU A 18 8.27 -8.57 -0.12
N THR A 19 9.57 -8.54 0.15
CA THR A 19 10.31 -9.67 0.73
C THR A 19 9.80 -9.98 2.14
N ALA A 20 9.67 -8.94 2.99
CA ALA A 20 9.12 -9.11 4.33
C ALA A 20 7.69 -9.69 4.31
N SER A 21 6.84 -9.27 3.35
CA SER A 21 5.52 -9.88 3.18
C SER A 21 5.56 -11.34 2.76
N ALA A 22 6.50 -11.72 1.89
CA ALA A 22 6.64 -13.10 1.42
C ALA A 22 7.14 -14.04 2.53
N ASP A 23 8.05 -13.56 3.37
CA ASP A 23 8.64 -14.33 4.46
C ASP A 23 7.82 -14.29 5.76
N GLU A 24 6.63 -13.68 5.73
CA GLU A 24 5.81 -13.36 6.91
C GLU A 24 6.60 -12.61 8.01
N ALA A 25 7.67 -11.92 7.62
CA ALA A 25 8.58 -11.21 8.50
C ALA A 25 8.10 -9.78 8.82
N SER A 26 8.65 -9.20 9.88
CA SER A 26 8.36 -7.80 10.23
C SER A 26 8.93 -6.85 9.17
N PRO A 27 8.16 -5.85 8.69
CA PRO A 27 8.63 -4.87 7.70
C PRO A 27 9.49 -3.75 8.32
N GLU A 28 9.92 -3.87 9.58
CA GLU A 28 10.59 -2.81 10.35
C GLU A 28 11.87 -2.29 9.67
N ASP A 29 12.67 -3.17 9.07
CA ASP A 29 13.89 -2.78 8.35
C ASP A 29 13.57 -1.95 7.09
N ALA A 30 12.51 -2.31 6.37
CA ALA A 30 12.04 -1.54 5.21
C ALA A 30 11.53 -0.16 5.63
N VAL A 31 10.80 -0.09 6.76
CA VAL A 31 10.36 1.18 7.36
C VAL A 31 11.55 2.04 7.76
N ALA A 32 12.56 1.47 8.42
CA ALA A 32 13.76 2.20 8.82
C ALA A 32 14.55 2.73 7.62
N LEU A 33 14.62 1.97 6.53
CA LEU A 33 15.23 2.41 5.27
C LEU A 33 14.45 3.57 4.65
N ALA A 34 13.11 3.47 4.60
CA ALA A 34 12.24 4.54 4.08
C ALA A 34 12.41 5.86 4.87
N LEU A 35 12.41 5.77 6.21
CA LEU A 35 12.57 6.93 7.10
C LEU A 35 13.93 7.63 6.91
N ARG A 36 14.99 6.84 6.74
CA ARG A 36 16.34 7.34 6.47
C ARG A 36 16.42 8.07 5.13
N LEU A 37 15.80 7.54 4.08
CA LEU A 37 15.72 8.22 2.78
C LEU A 37 14.89 9.50 2.83
N GLY A 38 13.87 9.56 3.68
CA GLY A 38 13.08 10.76 3.92
C GLY A 38 13.82 11.86 4.69
N GLY A 39 15.07 11.62 5.12
CA GLY A 39 15.92 12.59 5.80
C GLY A 39 15.36 13.05 7.16
N GLY A 40 14.43 12.30 7.76
CA GLY A 40 13.78 12.65 9.03
C GLY A 40 12.81 13.83 8.95
N THR A 41 12.42 14.27 7.75
CA THR A 41 11.48 15.38 7.56
C THR A 41 10.14 14.89 7.07
N ARG A 42 9.06 15.62 7.38
CA ARG A 42 7.72 15.30 6.86
C ARG A 42 7.65 15.40 5.34
N GLU A 43 8.26 16.43 4.76
CA GLU A 43 8.30 16.62 3.30
C GLU A 43 9.07 15.49 2.62
N GLY A 44 10.26 15.13 3.13
CA GLY A 44 11.03 14.02 2.60
C GLY A 44 10.32 12.68 2.74
N GLN A 45 9.61 12.44 3.85
CA GLN A 45 8.81 11.23 4.01
C GLN A 45 7.63 11.17 3.04
N ALA A 46 6.91 12.27 2.85
CA ALA A 46 5.81 12.34 1.88
C ALA A 46 6.31 12.06 0.45
N HIS A 47 7.48 12.59 0.10
CA HIS A 47 8.14 12.34 -1.19
C HIS A 47 8.50 10.85 -1.37
N VAL A 48 9.13 10.22 -0.37
CA VAL A 48 9.42 8.76 -0.40
C VAL A 48 8.14 7.95 -0.53
N ASN A 49 7.11 8.28 0.25
CA ASN A 49 5.84 7.56 0.22
C ASN A 49 5.16 7.67 -1.16
N LEU A 50 5.26 8.82 -1.83
CA LEU A 50 4.71 9.01 -3.18
C LEU A 50 5.44 8.12 -4.18
N MET A 51 6.77 8.04 -4.08
CA MET A 51 7.56 7.16 -4.92
C MET A 51 7.23 5.68 -4.69
N LEU A 52 6.97 5.28 -3.44
CA LEU A 52 6.46 3.95 -3.11
C LEU A 52 5.09 3.69 -3.75
N VAL A 53 4.15 4.66 -3.73
CA VAL A 53 2.87 4.54 -4.46
C VAL A 53 3.11 4.19 -5.92
N HIS A 54 4.01 4.93 -6.59
CA HIS A 54 4.31 4.69 -8.00
C HIS A 54 4.98 3.32 -8.25
N LEU A 55 5.94 2.92 -7.41
CA LEU A 55 6.61 1.63 -7.53
C LEU A 55 5.66 0.45 -7.33
N PHE A 56 4.83 0.48 -6.29
CA PHE A 56 3.86 -0.59 -6.07
C PHE A 56 2.76 -0.59 -7.15
N ALA A 57 2.37 0.57 -7.67
CA ALA A 57 1.48 0.63 -8.83
C ALA A 57 2.09 -0.07 -10.06
N ASP A 58 3.35 0.22 -10.39
CA ASP A 58 4.04 -0.43 -11.53
C ASP A 58 4.14 -1.95 -11.35
N ILE A 59 4.46 -2.41 -10.15
CA ILE A 59 4.53 -3.83 -9.80
C ILE A 59 3.15 -4.47 -9.95
N LEU A 60 2.12 -3.88 -9.36
CA LEU A 60 0.76 -4.42 -9.39
C LEU A 60 0.19 -4.42 -10.81
N GLU A 61 0.42 -3.37 -11.60
CA GLU A 61 -0.02 -3.29 -12.99
C GLU A 61 0.65 -4.33 -13.88
N ARG A 62 1.89 -4.72 -13.58
CA ARG A 62 2.62 -5.76 -14.31
C ARG A 62 2.21 -7.18 -13.89
N GLU A 63 2.04 -7.41 -12.59
CA GLU A 63 1.90 -8.75 -12.02
C GLU A 63 0.44 -9.17 -11.81
N CYS A 64 -0.51 -8.23 -11.71
CA CYS A 64 -1.91 -8.54 -11.39
C CYS A 64 -2.60 -9.37 -12.50
N PRO A 65 -3.15 -10.56 -12.17
CA PRO A 65 -3.88 -11.38 -13.12
C PRO A 65 -5.13 -10.70 -13.69
N THR A 66 -5.51 -11.04 -14.92
CA THR A 66 -6.67 -10.45 -15.59
C THR A 66 -7.97 -10.62 -14.79
N GLN A 67 -8.19 -11.76 -14.13
CA GLN A 67 -9.40 -12.01 -13.33
C GLN A 67 -9.57 -11.11 -12.09
N TRP A 68 -8.50 -10.42 -11.67
CA TRP A 68 -8.50 -9.52 -10.51
C TRP A 68 -8.46 -8.05 -10.92
N ARG A 69 -8.61 -7.78 -12.20
CA ARG A 69 -8.79 -6.43 -12.73
C ARG A 69 -10.27 -6.14 -12.86
N THR A 70 -10.58 -4.85 -12.79
CA THR A 70 -11.89 -4.31 -13.18
C THR A 70 -12.11 -4.49 -14.69
N LEU A 71 -13.33 -4.23 -15.16
CA LEU A 71 -13.66 -4.23 -16.59
C LEU A 71 -12.79 -3.27 -17.43
N TRP A 72 -12.16 -2.29 -16.79
CA TRP A 72 -11.26 -1.32 -17.42
C TRP A 72 -9.78 -1.75 -17.41
N GLY A 73 -9.47 -2.97 -16.99
CA GLY A 73 -8.11 -3.50 -16.93
C GLY A 73 -7.26 -2.95 -15.77
N VAL A 74 -7.87 -2.21 -14.84
CA VAL A 74 -7.23 -1.66 -13.64
C VAL A 74 -7.27 -2.69 -12.51
N PRO A 75 -6.17 -2.99 -11.78
CA PRO A 75 -6.21 -3.85 -10.60
C PRO A 75 -7.29 -3.43 -9.60
N ASP A 76 -8.16 -4.37 -9.20
CA ASP A 76 -9.21 -4.09 -8.23
C ASP A 76 -8.67 -4.29 -6.81
N VAL A 77 -7.99 -3.26 -6.29
CA VAL A 77 -7.25 -3.29 -5.02
C VAL A 77 -8.13 -3.79 -3.87
N ALA A 78 -9.38 -3.34 -3.77
CA ALA A 78 -10.30 -3.78 -2.72
C ALA A 78 -10.60 -5.29 -2.83
N LYS A 79 -10.86 -5.80 -4.04
CA LYS A 79 -11.08 -7.22 -4.28
C LYS A 79 -9.84 -8.03 -3.91
N ILE A 80 -8.66 -7.59 -4.34
CA ILE A 80 -7.38 -8.25 -4.05
C ILE A 80 -7.12 -8.28 -2.53
N ASN A 81 -7.27 -7.13 -1.87
CA ASN A 81 -7.08 -7.01 -0.41
C ASN A 81 -8.15 -7.77 0.40
N ALA A 82 -9.26 -8.18 -0.22
CA ALA A 82 -10.24 -9.09 0.37
C ALA A 82 -9.96 -10.59 0.12
N LEU A 83 -9.01 -10.99 -0.74
CA LEU A 83 -8.73 -12.40 -1.09
C LEU A 83 -8.18 -13.28 0.06
N ALA A 84 -8.08 -12.78 1.28
CA ALA A 84 -7.69 -13.59 2.43
C ALA A 84 -8.96 -14.07 3.14
N GLU A 85 -9.13 -15.38 3.26
CA GLU A 85 -10.01 -15.99 4.24
C GLU A 85 -9.38 -15.79 5.62
N GLU A 86 -9.53 -14.62 6.19
CA GLU A 86 -9.03 -14.32 7.53
C GLU A 86 -10.16 -13.77 8.41
N PRO A 87 -10.15 -14.09 9.72
CA PRO A 87 -11.20 -13.67 10.66
C PRO A 87 -11.26 -12.14 10.75
N ASP A 88 -12.35 -11.63 11.33
CA ASP A 88 -12.67 -10.20 11.46
C ASP A 88 -11.39 -9.32 11.57
N PRO A 89 -11.11 -8.45 10.58
CA PRO A 89 -9.94 -7.57 10.56
C PRO A 89 -9.76 -6.77 11.87
N VAL A 90 -10.88 -6.49 12.56
CA VAL A 90 -10.90 -5.85 13.87
C VAL A 90 -10.22 -6.73 14.93
N GLU A 91 -10.58 -8.00 15.01
CA GLU A 91 -10.05 -8.95 15.99
C GLU A 91 -8.58 -9.27 15.76
N ARG A 92 -8.14 -9.41 14.49
CA ARG A 92 -6.73 -9.63 14.17
C ARG A 92 -5.86 -8.45 14.62
N TYR A 93 -6.28 -7.23 14.28
CA TYR A 93 -5.51 -6.03 14.61
C TYR A 93 -5.45 -5.81 16.13
N ALA A 94 -6.57 -5.97 16.82
CA ALA A 94 -6.62 -5.88 18.28
C ALA A 94 -5.68 -6.90 18.95
N ARG A 95 -5.68 -8.15 18.48
CA ARG A 95 -4.81 -9.23 18.98
C ARG A 95 -3.33 -8.97 18.71
N GLN A 96 -2.97 -8.55 17.49
CA GLN A 96 -1.59 -8.22 17.14
C GLN A 96 -1.04 -7.10 18.04
N LYS A 97 -1.84 -6.06 18.29
CA LYS A 97 -1.47 -4.94 19.15
C LYS A 97 -1.39 -5.32 20.62
N ALA A 98 -2.30 -6.16 21.11
CA ALA A 98 -2.22 -6.74 22.44
C ALA A 98 -0.96 -7.58 22.63
N ASN A 99 -0.61 -8.44 21.66
CA ASN A 99 0.61 -9.25 21.69
C ASN A 99 1.89 -8.41 21.66
N ALA A 100 1.85 -7.22 21.05
CA ALA A 100 2.93 -6.24 21.06
C ALA A 100 2.93 -5.34 22.33
N GLY A 101 2.14 -5.67 23.35
CA GLY A 101 2.07 -4.92 24.61
C GLY A 101 1.37 -3.55 24.51
N ARG A 102 0.61 -3.30 23.44
CA ARG A 102 -0.08 -2.02 23.17
C ARG A 102 -1.55 -2.24 22.84
N PRO A 103 -2.41 -2.61 23.80
CA PRO A 103 -3.84 -2.80 23.53
C PRO A 103 -4.45 -1.52 22.94
N VAL A 104 -5.30 -1.68 21.93
CA VAL A 104 -5.98 -0.59 21.21
C VAL A 104 -7.48 -0.64 21.47
N SER A 105 -8.13 0.51 21.50
CA SER A 105 -9.59 0.56 21.69
C SER A 105 -10.33 0.04 20.45
N THR A 106 -11.54 -0.48 20.64
CA THR A 106 -12.42 -0.88 19.52
C THR A 106 -12.72 0.29 18.58
N ALA A 107 -12.77 1.52 19.09
CA ALA A 107 -12.98 2.71 18.27
C ALA A 107 -11.79 2.99 17.35
N ASP A 108 -10.56 2.87 17.85
CA ASP A 108 -9.34 3.03 17.06
C ASP A 108 -9.22 1.94 15.99
N VAL A 109 -9.62 0.72 16.33
CA VAL A 109 -9.63 -0.40 15.38
C VAL A 109 -10.63 -0.15 14.26
N LYS A 110 -11.85 0.29 14.58
CA LYS A 110 -12.87 0.66 13.56
C LYS A 110 -12.39 1.81 12.68
N ALA A 111 -11.80 2.85 13.26
CA ALA A 111 -11.22 3.96 12.51
C ALA A 111 -10.12 3.47 11.56
N ARG A 112 -9.28 2.53 12.01
CA ARG A 112 -8.23 1.93 11.18
C ARG A 112 -8.80 1.12 10.02
N VAL A 113 -9.84 0.32 10.25
CA VAL A 113 -10.53 -0.46 9.20
C VAL A 113 -11.15 0.48 8.16
N THR A 114 -11.85 1.53 8.59
CA THR A 114 -12.41 2.55 7.68
C THR A 114 -11.31 3.20 6.84
N ASN A 115 -10.17 3.54 7.46
CA ASN A 115 -9.04 4.09 6.74
C ASN A 115 -8.45 3.11 5.72
N ALA A 116 -8.41 1.81 6.03
CA ALA A 116 -7.95 0.78 5.09
C ALA A 116 -8.90 0.64 3.89
N VAL A 117 -10.22 0.62 4.12
CA VAL A 117 -11.22 0.59 3.04
C VAL A 117 -11.10 1.84 2.15
N ASN A 118 -10.94 3.01 2.76
CA ASN A 118 -10.73 4.25 2.02
C ASN A 118 -9.42 4.22 1.22
N ALA A 119 -8.37 3.62 1.77
CA ALA A 119 -7.08 3.44 1.10
C ALA A 119 -7.22 2.58 -0.16
N ASP A 120 -7.97 1.48 -0.09
CA ASP A 120 -8.22 0.60 -1.24
C ASP A 120 -8.96 1.34 -2.37
N VAL A 121 -9.98 2.13 -2.01
CA VAL A 121 -10.73 2.95 -2.97
C VAL A 121 -9.84 4.00 -3.61
N LEU A 122 -9.00 4.69 -2.82
CA LEU A 122 -8.07 5.70 -3.32
C LEU A 122 -6.97 5.09 -4.20
N ALA A 123 -6.42 3.93 -3.82
CA ALA A 123 -5.44 3.21 -4.60
C ALA A 123 -6.00 2.79 -5.96
N ARG A 124 -7.24 2.27 -6.00
CA ARG A 124 -7.89 1.94 -7.27
C ARG A 124 -8.12 3.18 -8.15
N LYS A 125 -8.57 4.29 -7.56
CA LYS A 125 -8.74 5.57 -8.28
C LYS A 125 -7.41 6.10 -8.80
N PHE A 126 -6.34 5.99 -8.00
CA PHE A 126 -4.98 6.36 -8.42
C PHE A 126 -4.56 5.58 -9.66
N LEU A 127 -4.69 4.24 -9.64
CA LEU A 127 -4.37 3.39 -10.78
C LEU A 127 -5.23 3.72 -12.01
N GLN A 128 -6.52 4.02 -11.80
CA GLN A 128 -7.42 4.43 -12.87
C GLN A 128 -6.97 5.76 -13.50
N VAL A 129 -6.69 6.79 -12.71
CA VAL A 129 -6.21 8.09 -13.19
C VAL A 129 -4.87 7.93 -13.89
N ARG A 130 -3.92 7.19 -13.29
CA ARG A 130 -2.61 6.89 -13.89
C ARG A 130 -2.74 6.30 -15.29
N ARG A 131 -3.69 5.38 -15.49
CA ARG A 131 -3.91 4.69 -16.77
C ARG A 131 -4.69 5.52 -17.79
N GLN A 132 -5.72 6.25 -17.34
CA GLN A 132 -6.70 6.89 -18.25
C GLN A 132 -6.40 8.38 -18.49
N GLN A 133 -5.83 9.07 -17.50
CA GLN A 133 -5.61 10.53 -17.47
C GLN A 133 -4.30 10.83 -16.71
N PRO A 134 -3.13 10.32 -17.18
CA PRO A 134 -1.85 10.47 -16.49
C PRO A 134 -1.47 11.93 -16.23
N GLU A 135 -1.88 12.85 -17.11
CA GLU A 135 -1.68 14.29 -16.97
C GLU A 135 -2.38 14.89 -15.73
N ARG A 136 -3.43 14.23 -15.22
CA ARG A 136 -4.18 14.68 -14.04
C ARG A 136 -3.73 14.05 -12.74
N LEU A 137 -2.70 13.21 -12.77
CA LEU A 137 -2.26 12.46 -11.58
C LEU A 137 -1.76 13.38 -10.47
N GLY A 138 -1.11 14.50 -10.82
CA GLY A 138 -0.69 15.53 -9.87
C GLY A 138 -1.88 16.21 -9.17
N GLU A 139 -2.90 16.61 -9.94
CA GLU A 139 -4.13 17.21 -9.40
C GLU A 139 -4.88 16.25 -8.50
N PHE A 140 -5.03 14.99 -8.94
CA PHE A 140 -5.64 13.93 -8.14
C PHE A 140 -4.90 13.76 -6.82
N SER A 141 -3.57 13.76 -6.86
CA SER A 141 -2.77 13.52 -5.67
C SER A 141 -2.92 14.64 -4.65
N ALA A 142 -2.84 15.90 -5.11
CA ALA A 142 -3.05 17.07 -4.27
C ALA A 142 -4.48 17.15 -3.70
N ALA A 143 -5.50 16.86 -4.50
CA ALA A 143 -6.89 16.87 -4.05
C ALA A 143 -7.18 15.77 -3.01
N ALA A 144 -6.64 14.56 -3.22
CA ALA A 144 -6.82 13.47 -2.29
C ALA A 144 -6.05 13.68 -0.97
N GLU A 145 -4.85 14.28 -1.03
CA GLU A 145 -4.11 14.71 0.16
C GLU A 145 -4.88 15.81 0.92
N GLY A 146 -5.40 16.82 0.23
CA GLY A 146 -6.22 17.87 0.85
C GLY A 146 -7.51 17.36 1.50
N ALA A 147 -8.12 16.31 0.95
CA ALA A 147 -9.37 15.74 1.46
C ALA A 147 -9.18 14.75 2.62
N THR A 148 -8.03 14.06 2.69
CA THR A 148 -7.81 12.97 3.65
C THR A 148 -6.69 13.22 4.65
N GLY A 149 -5.76 14.13 4.34
CA GLY A 149 -4.59 14.45 5.16
C GLY A 149 -3.51 13.36 5.22
N ILE A 150 -3.74 12.18 4.62
CA ILE A 150 -2.88 10.99 4.75
C ILE A 150 -2.89 10.11 3.48
N MET A 151 -3.24 10.66 2.32
CA MET A 151 -3.44 9.88 1.09
C MET A 151 -2.23 9.02 0.76
N VAL A 152 -1.04 9.63 0.73
CA VAL A 152 0.17 8.95 0.28
C VAL A 152 0.50 7.78 1.22
N ASP A 153 0.45 7.99 2.53
CA ASP A 153 0.75 7.01 3.57
C ASP A 153 -0.17 5.78 3.53
N LEU A 154 -1.45 6.00 3.24
CA LEU A 154 -2.43 4.92 3.17
C LEU A 154 -2.42 4.20 1.82
N VAL A 155 -2.26 4.94 0.72
CA VAL A 155 -2.34 4.38 -0.64
C VAL A 155 -1.15 3.47 -0.93
N TRP A 156 0.08 3.84 -0.55
CA TRP A 156 1.23 2.94 -0.78
C TRP A 156 1.06 1.63 0.00
N GLY A 157 0.53 1.70 1.23
CA GLY A 157 0.27 0.52 2.05
C GLY A 157 -0.79 -0.41 1.44
N ALA A 158 -1.88 0.15 0.91
CA ALA A 158 -2.91 -0.64 0.22
C ALA A 158 -2.38 -1.34 -1.04
N LEU A 159 -1.54 -0.64 -1.82
CA LEU A 159 -0.89 -1.20 -3.01
C LEU A 159 0.15 -2.26 -2.66
N TRP A 160 0.93 -2.05 -1.59
CA TRP A 160 1.89 -3.04 -1.07
C TRP A 160 1.20 -4.35 -0.68
N ILE A 161 0.12 -4.29 0.10
CA ILE A 161 -0.67 -5.46 0.49
C ILE A 161 -1.20 -6.19 -0.75
N ALA A 162 -1.73 -5.45 -1.73
CA ALA A 162 -2.24 -6.04 -2.97
C ALA A 162 -1.14 -6.74 -3.78
N CYS A 163 0.05 -6.14 -3.87
CA CYS A 163 1.22 -6.76 -4.51
C CYS A 163 1.61 -8.07 -3.80
N GLY A 164 1.67 -8.06 -2.47
CA GLY A 164 1.97 -9.25 -1.67
C GLY A 164 1.01 -10.39 -1.96
N LYS A 165 -0.30 -10.11 -1.97
CA LYS A 165 -1.34 -11.11 -2.26
C LYS A 165 -1.29 -11.66 -3.68
N VAL A 166 -0.99 -10.81 -4.66
CA VAL A 166 -0.74 -11.25 -6.04
C VAL A 166 0.41 -12.24 -6.11
N ARG A 167 1.53 -11.94 -5.45
CA ARG A 167 2.70 -12.83 -5.45
C ARG A 167 2.45 -14.13 -4.70
N GLU A 168 1.81 -14.07 -3.54
CA GLU A 168 1.48 -15.26 -2.72
C GLU A 168 0.63 -16.26 -3.52
N ARG A 169 -0.33 -15.77 -4.29
CA ARG A 169 -1.25 -16.60 -5.07
C ARG A 169 -0.68 -17.01 -6.42
N ALA A 170 0.23 -16.23 -7.01
CA ALA A 170 0.97 -16.64 -8.20
C ALA A 170 1.92 -17.83 -7.93
N GLY A 171 2.37 -17.99 -6.67
CA GLY A 171 3.18 -19.14 -6.23
C GLY A 171 2.37 -20.38 -5.83
N LYS A 172 1.04 -20.30 -5.75
CA LYS A 172 0.16 -21.42 -5.38
C LYS A 172 -0.54 -21.96 -6.64
N PRO A 173 -0.40 -23.25 -6.99
CA PRO A 173 -1.18 -23.81 -8.09
C PRO A 173 -2.67 -23.68 -7.76
N THR A 174 -3.44 -23.09 -8.66
CA THR A 174 -4.90 -23.08 -8.61
C THR A 174 -5.39 -24.52 -8.68
N THR A 175 -5.78 -25.07 -7.53
CA THR A 175 -6.71 -26.20 -7.49
C THR A 175 -8.08 -25.64 -7.84
N ASP A 176 -8.46 -25.79 -9.11
CA ASP A 176 -9.86 -25.83 -9.55
C ASP A 176 -10.53 -27.14 -9.07
#